data_AF-A0A5B8V5Y8-F1
#
_entry.id   AF-A0A5B8V5Y8-F1
#
_cell.length_a   1.000
_cell.length_b   1.000
_cell.length_c   1.000
_cell.angle_alpha   90.00
_cell.angle_beta   90.00
_cell.angle_gamma   90.00
#
_symmetry.space_group_name_H-M   'P 1'
#
loop_
_entity.id
_entity.type
_entity.pdbx_description
1 polymer ?
#
loop_
_entity_poly.entity_id
_entity_poly.type
_entity_poly.pdbx_seq_one_letter_code
_entity_poly.pdbx_strand_id
1 'polypeptide(L)'
;MKKYLTIICCCLLLACQKGIHWDIASTGNLLKDESGNCLPVSVSGVYVADSGINSNNFITVDVNVTGIGTYNIYTDSIDGFVFKASGEFKNSGVNHVKLVCNGKPVAADTNYFTIHYDTSICEAVVIVKTNTVPPAKFSLQGAPGECLNNSVIGTYTKGVTLDSNNKINISVDVITQGRYTVTTDTVNGYSFTTSGVFESKGIQTIAIYPKGIPQKEGIDVFNVTSDSVSCSLQVKVNSDDAQFTLEGSPGECMKDSLTGTFVKGIGLDTFSKVEISVDVTLPGKYVVNTDVVNGYSFKGGGVFATTGVQTISLYADGTPVNAGTDVFSVTAGNSLCSFSVIVLPGVTSVTGDDLFPLTDSSYWVYDDLFNKGNLFKRSITGDSSTNGKVYKIMQQTDSYNISDQSLFRRDGNNYFEYAKEDKYTGSFQYAKSLYTELFFLKQNVAQNEYWESPEFKDEATFNQVIILKYDYKCLKSNGVVTVNGKAFANVWIIEMRPQIRTLTDPWGDTNEIYTYYYAKGVGLIYYKAISNFGYRKAEMQISSWLVK
;
A
#
# COMPACT_ATOMS: atom_id res chain seq x y z
N MET A 1 -48.77 86.54 23.61
CA MET A 1 -49.46 85.54 24.45
C MET A 1 -48.61 85.31 25.70
N LYS A 2 -49.25 85.38 26.87
CA LYS A 2 -48.70 85.60 28.23
C LYS A 2 -48.04 84.32 28.79
N LYS A 3 -46.79 84.41 29.27
CA LYS A 3 -46.32 84.47 30.69
C LYS A 3 -46.65 83.24 31.56
N TYR A 4 -45.56 82.62 32.07
CA TYR A 4 -45.27 82.03 33.40
C TYR A 4 -46.44 81.44 34.21
N LEU A 5 -46.29 80.29 34.88
CA LEU A 5 -45.51 80.12 36.12
C LEU A 5 -45.88 78.74 36.73
N THR A 6 -45.08 78.25 37.69
CA THR A 6 -45.38 77.31 38.82
C THR A 6 -44.49 76.04 38.77
N ILE A 7 -43.32 76.02 39.42
CA ILE A 7 -43.04 75.68 40.86
C ILE A 7 -43.38 74.20 41.14
N ILE A 8 -42.42 73.27 41.05
CA ILE A 8 -41.41 72.81 42.05
C ILE A 8 -42.04 72.19 43.32
N CYS A 9 -41.82 70.87 43.52
CA CYS A 9 -41.38 70.23 44.79
C CYS A 9 -41.17 68.72 44.52
N CYS A 10 -39.94 68.22 44.32
CA CYS A 10 -38.90 67.91 45.31
C CYS A 10 -39.23 66.66 46.17
N CYS A 11 -38.67 65.52 45.79
CA CYS A 11 -38.41 64.38 46.67
C CYS A 11 -36.97 63.91 46.42
N LEU A 12 -36.15 64.07 47.46
CA LEU A 12 -34.73 63.77 47.50
C LEU A 12 -34.45 62.26 47.47
N LEU A 13 -33.58 61.84 46.55
CA LEU A 13 -32.79 60.60 46.67
C LEU A 13 -31.34 61.01 46.93
N LEU A 14 -30.82 60.62 48.09
CA LEU A 14 -29.41 60.74 48.45
C LEU A 14 -28.60 59.74 47.61
N ALA A 15 -27.86 60.24 46.61
CA ALA A 15 -26.84 59.48 45.89
C ALA A 15 -25.44 59.90 46.37
N CYS A 16 -24.61 58.90 46.62
CA CYS A 16 -23.22 58.96 47.07
C CYS A 16 -22.39 59.98 46.26
N GLN A 17 -21.81 60.98 46.92
CA GLN A 17 -20.80 61.83 46.30
C GLN A 17 -19.56 60.98 45.99
N LYS A 18 -19.28 60.74 44.70
CA LYS A 18 -17.93 60.46 44.22
C LYS A 18 -17.07 61.67 44.61
N GLY A 19 -16.16 61.49 45.56
CA GLY A 19 -15.10 62.48 45.81
C GLY A 19 -14.32 62.68 44.51
N ILE A 20 -14.22 63.93 44.07
CA ILE A 20 -13.47 64.31 42.87
C ILE A 20 -11.99 64.28 43.26
N HIS A 21 -11.28 63.18 42.99
CA HIS A 21 -9.83 63.11 43.10
C HIS A 21 -9.24 63.82 41.89
N TRP A 22 -8.55 64.93 42.11
CA TRP A 22 -7.79 65.58 41.04
C TRP A 22 -6.45 64.85 40.99
N ASP A 23 -6.22 64.05 39.94
CA ASP A 23 -4.91 63.42 39.72
C ASP A 23 -3.92 64.51 39.32
N ILE A 24 -3.32 65.14 40.34
CA ILE A 24 -2.27 66.13 40.15
C ILE A 24 -1.04 65.37 39.67
N ALA A 25 -0.53 65.71 38.49
CA ALA A 25 0.70 65.14 37.98
C ALA A 25 1.89 65.64 38.82
N SER A 26 2.79 64.72 39.15
CA SER A 26 4.03 65.07 39.83
C SER A 26 4.96 65.86 38.91
N THR A 27 5.65 66.86 39.48
CA THR A 27 6.69 67.65 38.79
C THR A 27 8.04 67.46 39.45
N GLY A 28 9.12 67.53 38.68
CA GLY A 28 10.48 67.35 39.19
C GLY A 28 11.49 67.08 38.09
N ASN A 29 12.65 66.56 38.48
CA ASN A 29 13.74 66.24 37.55
C ASN A 29 14.37 64.88 37.84
N LEU A 30 14.82 64.19 36.79
CA LEU A 30 15.69 63.02 36.93
C LEU A 30 17.07 63.48 37.41
N LEU A 31 17.65 62.75 38.35
CA LEU A 31 19.04 62.98 38.73
C LEU A 31 19.96 62.47 37.61
N LYS A 32 20.88 63.32 37.17
CA LYS A 32 21.79 63.04 36.06
C LYS A 32 23.14 63.69 36.25
N ASP A 33 24.16 63.14 35.59
CA ASP A 33 25.50 63.70 35.55
C ASP A 33 25.62 64.87 34.55
N GLU A 34 26.80 65.47 34.47
CA GLU A 34 27.10 66.59 33.55
C GLU A 34 27.01 66.19 32.06
N SER A 35 27.01 64.89 31.75
CA SER A 35 26.90 64.35 30.39
C SER A 35 25.46 63.97 30.01
N GLY A 36 24.51 64.05 30.94
CA GLY A 36 23.11 63.71 30.71
C GLY A 36 22.73 62.26 31.03
N ASN A 37 23.64 61.44 31.57
CA ASN A 37 23.33 60.08 31.99
C ASN A 37 22.63 60.08 33.35
N CYS A 38 21.67 59.18 33.56
CA CYS A 38 21.00 59.06 34.84
C CYS A 38 21.99 58.65 35.94
N LEU A 39 21.99 59.36 37.08
CA LEU A 39 22.92 59.11 38.18
C LEU A 39 22.22 59.21 39.56
N PRO A 40 22.15 58.13 40.35
CA PRO A 40 22.57 56.77 40.02
C PRO A 40 21.60 56.06 39.05
N VAL A 41 22.14 55.16 38.22
CA VAL A 41 21.37 54.16 37.48
C VAL A 41 21.89 52.76 37.78
N SER A 42 20.99 51.81 38.01
CA SER A 42 21.35 50.39 38.13
C SER A 42 20.51 49.55 37.17
N VAL A 43 21.15 48.57 36.52
CA VAL A 43 20.50 47.63 35.60
C VAL A 43 20.55 46.24 36.21
N SER A 44 19.38 45.65 36.45
CA SER A 44 19.23 44.30 36.99
C SER A 44 18.71 43.34 35.93
N GLY A 45 19.15 42.08 36.00
CA GLY A 45 18.74 40.99 35.12
C GLY A 45 19.72 40.69 33.97
N VAL A 46 19.59 39.51 33.38
CA VAL A 46 20.31 39.11 32.16
C VAL A 46 19.34 39.26 30.98
N TYR A 47 19.77 39.96 29.94
CA TYR A 47 18.99 40.18 28.72
C TYR A 47 19.62 39.35 27.60
N VAL A 48 18.84 38.46 26.99
CA VAL A 48 19.28 37.59 25.88
C VAL A 48 18.32 37.78 24.72
N ALA A 49 18.87 37.97 23.52
CA ALA A 49 18.12 38.10 22.29
C ALA A 49 17.17 36.90 22.14
N ASP A 50 15.97 37.18 21.66
CA ASP A 50 14.92 36.20 21.46
C ASP A 50 14.42 35.44 22.70
N SER A 51 14.83 35.85 23.91
CA SER A 51 14.41 35.22 25.16
C SER A 51 13.39 36.07 25.91
N GLY A 52 12.46 35.41 26.62
CA GLY A 52 11.48 36.11 27.46
C GLY A 52 12.13 36.79 28.66
N ILE A 53 11.66 38.00 28.98
CA ILE A 53 12.07 38.79 30.14
C ILE A 53 11.20 38.42 31.36
N ASN A 54 11.76 38.46 32.58
CA ASN A 54 11.03 38.20 33.83
C ASN A 54 11.10 39.39 34.82
N SER A 55 10.47 39.25 35.98
CA SER A 55 10.36 40.32 37.00
C SER A 55 11.68 40.77 37.63
N ASN A 56 12.78 40.05 37.37
CA ASN A 56 14.14 40.42 37.82
C ASN A 56 14.86 41.36 36.83
N ASN A 57 14.28 41.59 35.66
CA ASN A 57 14.79 42.53 34.66
C ASN A 57 14.16 43.92 34.87
N PHE A 58 14.94 44.85 35.41
CA PHE A 58 14.49 46.21 35.69
C PHE A 58 15.67 47.18 35.75
N ILE A 59 15.36 48.47 35.67
CA ILE A 59 16.32 49.54 35.96
C ILE A 59 15.84 50.36 37.16
N THR A 60 16.77 50.93 37.93
CA THR A 60 16.44 51.88 39.00
C THR A 60 17.04 53.24 38.72
N VAL A 61 16.26 54.29 38.94
CA VAL A 61 16.71 55.69 38.79
C VAL A 61 16.21 56.55 39.95
N ASP A 62 16.92 57.65 40.18
CA ASP A 62 16.58 58.61 41.21
C ASP A 62 15.94 59.86 40.60
N VAL A 63 14.86 60.30 41.24
CA VAL A 63 14.03 61.41 40.79
C VAL A 63 13.90 62.43 41.92
N ASN A 64 14.26 63.68 41.68
CA ASN A 64 14.02 64.77 42.62
C ASN A 64 12.66 65.41 42.37
N VAL A 65 11.69 65.12 43.25
CA VAL A 65 10.29 65.51 43.13
C VAL A 65 10.08 66.89 43.77
N THR A 66 9.61 67.85 42.98
CA THR A 66 9.28 69.22 43.43
C THR A 66 7.78 69.42 43.67
N GLY A 67 6.94 68.68 42.95
CA GLY A 67 5.49 68.61 43.16
C GLY A 67 5.06 67.16 43.36
N ILE A 68 4.43 66.86 44.50
CA ILE A 68 3.85 65.54 44.77
C ILE A 68 2.66 65.27 43.84
N GLY A 69 2.37 64.00 43.55
CA GLY A 69 1.33 63.63 42.60
C GLY A 69 1.58 62.29 41.92
N THR A 70 0.73 61.95 40.96
CA THR A 70 0.87 60.75 40.15
C THR A 70 2.02 60.92 39.15
N TYR A 71 2.81 59.86 38.96
CA TYR A 71 3.92 59.83 38.01
C TYR A 71 3.78 58.68 37.02
N ASN A 72 4.33 58.90 35.83
CA ASN A 72 4.56 57.87 34.82
C ASN A 72 5.96 58.09 34.24
N ILE A 73 6.89 57.20 34.58
CA ILE A 73 8.26 57.23 34.11
C ILE A 73 8.43 56.07 33.14
N TYR A 74 8.95 56.37 31.95
CA TYR A 74 9.10 55.38 30.89
C TYR A 74 10.36 55.65 30.07
N THR A 75 10.86 54.60 29.41
CA THR A 75 11.84 54.73 28.34
C THR A 75 11.18 54.76 26.98
N ASP A 76 11.94 55.18 25.97
CA ASP A 76 11.69 54.77 24.60
C ASP A 76 11.70 53.23 24.44
N SER A 77 11.13 52.75 23.33
CA SER A 77 11.15 51.34 22.99
C SER A 77 12.28 51.07 22.02
N ILE A 78 13.27 50.32 22.46
CA ILE A 78 14.44 49.94 21.67
C ILE A 78 14.50 48.42 21.63
N ASP A 79 14.79 47.87 20.45
CA ASP A 79 15.02 46.44 20.25
C ASP A 79 13.90 45.53 20.80
N GLY A 80 12.65 46.01 20.78
CA GLY A 80 11.47 45.23 21.19
C GLY A 80 11.19 45.19 22.70
N PHE A 81 11.90 45.97 23.52
CA PHE A 81 11.63 46.10 24.97
C PHE A 81 11.63 47.56 25.45
N VAL A 82 11.06 47.77 26.65
CA VAL A 82 10.83 49.09 27.26
C VAL A 82 10.78 48.97 28.78
N PHE A 83 11.21 50.01 29.50
CA PHE A 83 11.13 50.09 30.96
C PHE A 83 10.07 51.10 31.38
N LYS A 84 9.20 50.73 32.34
CA LYS A 84 8.12 51.61 32.83
C LYS A 84 7.90 51.50 34.33
N ALA A 85 7.51 52.61 34.95
CA ALA A 85 6.99 52.68 36.31
C ALA A 85 5.88 53.73 36.40
N SER A 86 4.79 53.41 37.09
CA SER A 86 3.72 54.35 37.39
C SER A 86 3.31 54.24 38.85
N GLY A 87 3.01 55.36 39.48
CA GLY A 87 2.64 55.41 40.89
C GLY A 87 2.31 56.81 41.36
N GLU A 88 2.43 57.05 42.66
CA GLU A 88 2.19 58.34 43.29
C GLU A 88 3.37 58.68 44.20
N PHE A 89 3.95 59.87 44.02
CA PHE A 89 4.91 60.42 44.97
C PHE A 89 4.16 61.14 46.08
N LYS A 90 4.37 60.72 47.32
CA LYS A 90 3.73 61.29 48.51
C LYS A 90 4.60 62.31 49.24
N ASN A 91 5.90 62.34 48.91
CA ASN A 91 6.89 63.23 49.50
C ASN A 91 7.70 63.92 48.39
N SER A 92 8.05 65.19 48.60
CA SER A 92 9.03 65.89 47.79
C SER A 92 10.46 65.45 48.14
N GLY A 93 11.43 65.76 47.27
CA GLY A 93 12.82 65.35 47.41
C GLY A 93 13.18 64.13 46.55
N VAL A 94 14.34 63.53 46.81
CA VAL A 94 14.86 62.40 46.02
C VAL A 94 14.10 61.12 46.33
N ASN A 95 13.55 60.49 45.29
CA ASN A 95 12.84 59.22 45.34
C ASN A 95 13.50 58.20 44.42
N HIS A 96 13.63 56.96 44.87
CA HIS A 96 14.18 55.84 44.09
C HIS A 96 13.06 55.09 43.36
N VAL A 97 13.09 55.05 42.04
CA VAL A 97 12.04 54.43 41.22
C VAL A 97 12.57 53.22 40.49
N LYS A 98 11.87 52.08 40.62
CA LYS A 98 12.13 50.83 39.89
C LYS A 98 11.26 50.77 38.64
N LEU A 99 11.86 50.85 37.46
CA LEU A 99 11.19 50.67 36.18
C LEU A 99 11.31 49.21 35.74
N VAL A 100 10.19 48.52 35.66
CA VAL A 100 10.14 47.11 35.27
C VAL A 100 10.22 47.01 33.75
N CYS A 101 11.04 46.08 33.27
CA CYS A 101 11.18 45.80 31.85
C CYS A 101 9.94 45.06 31.32
N ASN A 102 9.48 45.45 30.13
CA ASN A 102 8.41 44.80 29.39
C ASN A 102 8.86 44.60 27.94
N GLY A 103 8.40 43.52 27.30
CA GLY A 103 8.75 43.18 25.92
C GLY A 103 9.79 42.07 25.80
N LYS A 104 10.39 41.94 24.62
CA LYS A 104 11.30 40.86 24.24
C LYS A 104 12.44 41.44 23.39
N PRO A 105 13.71 41.36 23.84
CA PRO A 105 14.87 41.81 23.06
C PRO A 105 14.97 41.01 21.76
N VAL A 106 15.20 41.68 20.64
CA VAL A 106 15.19 41.06 19.31
C VAL A 106 16.61 40.78 18.82
N ALA A 107 17.57 41.67 19.08
CA ALA A 107 18.95 41.53 18.65
C ALA A 107 19.94 41.62 19.81
N ALA A 108 21.12 41.01 19.64
CA ALA A 108 22.21 41.17 20.61
C ALA A 108 22.96 42.47 20.32
N ASP A 109 22.71 43.51 21.11
CA ASP A 109 23.34 44.83 20.96
C ASP A 109 23.39 45.61 22.29
N THR A 110 24.08 46.75 22.29
CA THR A 110 24.09 47.74 23.37
C THR A 110 23.00 48.78 23.12
N ASN A 111 21.98 48.81 23.97
CA ASN A 111 20.82 49.69 23.82
C ASN A 111 20.92 50.90 24.76
N TYR A 112 20.78 52.11 24.22
CA TYR A 112 20.85 53.38 24.94
C TYR A 112 19.43 53.94 25.12
N PHE A 113 18.83 53.69 26.28
CA PHE A 113 17.45 54.11 26.59
C PHE A 113 17.40 55.54 27.11
N THR A 114 16.47 56.34 26.59
CA THR A 114 16.15 57.66 27.12
C THR A 114 15.00 57.55 28.12
N ILE A 115 15.22 57.90 29.38
CA ILE A 115 14.21 57.89 30.44
C ILE A 115 13.52 59.24 30.52
N HIS A 116 12.18 59.22 30.54
CA HIS A 116 11.32 60.40 30.59
C HIS A 116 10.60 60.54 31.93
N TYR A 117 10.69 61.72 32.55
CA TYR A 117 9.87 62.12 33.70
C TYR A 117 9.63 63.63 33.68
N ASP A 118 8.37 64.05 33.68
CA ASP A 118 7.96 65.45 33.52
C ASP A 118 8.61 66.07 32.25
N THR A 119 9.38 67.15 32.39
CA THR A 119 10.15 67.78 31.30
C THR A 119 11.61 67.31 31.28
N SER A 120 11.98 66.42 32.20
CA SER A 120 13.34 65.94 32.40
C SER A 120 13.60 64.64 31.64
N ILE A 121 14.80 64.54 31.08
CA ILE A 121 15.33 63.31 30.45
C ILE A 121 16.75 63.02 30.91
N CYS A 122 17.10 61.73 30.94
CA CYS A 122 18.46 61.22 31.09
C CYS A 122 18.61 59.82 30.45
N GLU A 123 19.85 59.37 30.23
CA GLU A 123 20.13 58.11 29.51
C GLU A 123 20.53 56.94 30.43
N ALA A 124 20.20 55.70 30.02
CA ALA A 124 20.59 54.45 30.66
C ALA A 124 20.95 53.36 29.62
N VAL A 125 22.02 52.59 29.86
CA VAL A 125 22.54 51.59 28.91
C VAL A 125 22.19 50.16 29.34
N VAL A 126 21.61 49.35 28.44
CA VAL A 126 21.31 47.92 28.66
C VAL A 126 21.90 47.07 27.54
N ILE A 127 22.71 46.06 27.91
CA ILE A 127 23.40 45.18 26.96
C ILE A 127 22.63 43.85 26.81
N VAL A 128 22.29 43.49 25.57
CA VAL A 128 21.61 42.23 25.23
C VAL A 128 22.61 41.22 24.65
N LYS A 129 22.58 39.97 25.14
CA LYS A 129 23.48 38.88 24.73
C LYS A 129 22.88 38.01 23.61
N THR A 130 23.72 37.36 22.81
CA THR A 130 23.28 36.42 21.75
C THR A 130 22.71 35.11 22.30
N ASN A 131 21.70 34.54 21.64
CA ASN A 131 21.11 33.22 21.97
C ASN A 131 21.79 32.03 21.24
N THR A 132 23.07 32.15 20.88
CA THR A 132 23.75 31.09 20.12
C THR A 132 24.46 30.12 21.06
N VAL A 133 24.07 28.85 21.01
CA VAL A 133 24.86 27.76 21.63
C VAL A 133 26.11 27.56 20.75
N PRO A 134 27.33 27.77 21.27
CA PRO A 134 28.54 27.64 20.47
C PRO A 134 28.74 26.18 20.00
N PRO A 135 29.56 25.95 18.95
CA PRO A 135 29.97 24.60 18.57
C PRO A 135 30.67 23.88 19.72
N ALA A 136 30.34 22.61 19.93
CA ALA A 136 31.08 21.75 20.83
C ALA A 136 32.46 21.45 20.24
N LYS A 137 33.45 21.25 21.11
CA LYS A 137 34.73 20.62 20.76
C LYS A 137 34.75 19.25 21.39
N PHE A 138 34.95 18.21 20.58
CA PHE A 138 34.99 16.84 21.05
C PHE A 138 35.88 15.99 20.14
N SER A 139 36.22 14.79 20.59
CA SER A 139 36.93 13.79 19.79
C SER A 139 36.10 12.52 19.62
N LEU A 140 36.24 11.86 18.48
CA LEU A 140 35.69 10.52 18.27
C LEU A 140 36.62 9.52 18.97
N GLN A 141 36.09 8.75 19.93
CA GLN A 141 36.89 7.76 20.62
C GLN A 141 37.29 6.65 19.65
N GLY A 142 38.58 6.31 19.60
CA GLY A 142 39.15 5.32 18.66
C GLY A 142 39.72 5.89 17.36
N ALA A 143 39.56 7.20 17.10
CA ALA A 143 40.20 7.86 15.96
C ALA A 143 41.75 7.82 16.05
N PRO A 144 42.47 7.66 14.91
CA PRO A 144 41.98 7.54 13.53
C PRO A 144 41.60 6.11 13.10
N GLY A 145 41.54 5.14 14.01
CA GLY A 145 41.19 3.75 13.74
C GLY A 145 39.68 3.49 13.79
N GLU A 146 39.27 2.36 14.37
CA GLU A 146 37.85 2.04 14.55
C GLU A 146 37.21 2.86 15.67
N CYS A 147 36.00 3.36 15.44
CA CYS A 147 35.25 4.07 16.47
C CYS A 147 34.95 3.14 17.66
N LEU A 148 35.19 3.58 18.90
CA LEU A 148 34.89 2.81 20.11
C LEU A 148 33.38 2.80 20.41
N ASN A 149 32.93 1.73 21.09
CA ASN A 149 31.52 1.43 21.39
C ASN A 149 30.60 1.38 20.15
N ASN A 150 31.13 0.96 19.00
CA ASN A 150 30.47 0.84 17.69
C ASN A 150 29.37 -0.25 17.60
N SER A 151 28.44 -0.25 18.55
CA SER A 151 27.32 -1.20 18.57
C SER A 151 26.34 -0.89 17.43
N VAL A 152 26.35 -1.75 16.40
CA VAL A 152 25.41 -1.73 15.27
C VAL A 152 24.09 -2.37 15.69
N ILE A 153 23.00 -1.61 15.62
CA ILE A 153 21.66 -2.02 16.06
C ILE A 153 20.72 -2.10 14.85
N GLY A 154 19.93 -3.17 14.79
CA GLY A 154 19.00 -3.45 13.70
C GLY A 154 19.61 -4.35 12.61
N THR A 155 18.76 -4.81 11.70
CA THR A 155 19.16 -5.66 10.57
C THR A 155 19.25 -4.85 9.29
N TYR A 156 20.38 -4.91 8.63
CA TYR A 156 20.62 -4.24 7.34
C TYR A 156 20.48 -5.30 6.24
N THR A 157 19.52 -5.10 5.34
CA THR A 157 19.20 -6.05 4.28
C THR A 157 19.20 -5.34 2.93
N LYS A 158 19.84 -5.95 1.93
CA LYS A 158 19.88 -5.46 0.56
C LYS A 158 18.45 -5.14 0.05
N GLY A 159 18.26 -3.93 -0.47
CA GLY A 159 17.00 -3.47 -1.05
C GLY A 159 15.93 -3.05 -0.05
N VAL A 160 16.21 -3.09 1.26
CA VAL A 160 15.27 -2.67 2.31
C VAL A 160 15.61 -1.26 2.81
N THR A 161 14.60 -0.38 2.83
CA THR A 161 14.75 0.98 3.36
C THR A 161 15.06 0.95 4.85
N LEU A 162 16.10 1.66 5.26
CA LEU A 162 16.51 1.77 6.66
C LEU A 162 15.67 2.80 7.40
N ASP A 163 15.40 2.55 8.68
CA ASP A 163 14.64 3.44 9.56
C ASP A 163 15.39 3.75 10.87
N SER A 164 14.70 4.36 11.84
CA SER A 164 15.28 4.76 13.14
C SER A 164 15.67 3.59 14.05
N ASN A 165 15.25 2.35 13.75
CA ASN A 165 15.66 1.14 14.44
C ASN A 165 17.04 0.65 13.96
N ASN A 166 17.47 1.04 12.76
CA ASN A 166 18.75 0.69 12.15
C ASN A 166 19.88 1.69 12.54
N LYS A 167 20.13 1.87 13.83
CA LYS A 167 21.07 2.89 14.35
C LYS A 167 22.42 2.31 14.79
N ILE A 168 23.43 3.15 14.91
CA ILE A 168 24.73 2.76 15.46
C ILE A 168 25.05 3.66 16.65
N ASN A 169 25.45 3.08 17.77
CA ASN A 169 25.97 3.86 18.89
C ASN A 169 27.48 4.05 18.72
N ILE A 170 27.99 5.24 19.03
CA ILE A 170 29.43 5.53 19.05
C ILE A 170 29.78 6.37 20.28
N SER A 171 31.02 6.28 20.75
CA SER A 171 31.51 7.06 21.88
C SER A 171 32.34 8.27 21.45
N VAL A 172 32.14 9.39 22.14
CA VAL A 172 32.83 10.66 21.92
C VAL A 172 33.32 11.23 23.24
N ASP A 173 34.42 11.97 23.25
CA ASP A 173 34.91 12.69 24.45
C ASP A 173 34.77 14.20 24.24
N VAL A 174 33.89 14.81 25.04
CA VAL A 174 33.47 16.20 24.93
C VAL A 174 34.38 17.11 25.76
N ILE A 175 35.13 17.98 25.07
CA ILE A 175 36.07 18.95 25.66
C ILE A 175 35.32 20.25 26.02
N THR A 176 34.47 20.74 25.11
CA THR A 176 33.59 21.89 25.34
C THR A 176 32.15 21.55 24.96
N GLN A 177 31.21 21.86 25.86
CA GLN A 177 29.77 21.78 25.62
C GLN A 177 29.38 22.65 24.42
N GLY A 178 28.32 22.26 23.73
CA GLY A 178 27.86 22.98 22.55
C GLY A 178 27.12 22.10 21.54
N ARG A 179 26.77 22.68 20.39
CA ARG A 179 26.13 21.96 19.28
C ARG A 179 27.14 21.05 18.57
N TYR A 180 26.69 19.88 18.14
CA TYR A 180 27.51 18.94 17.37
C TYR A 180 26.76 18.40 16.15
N THR A 181 27.52 17.92 15.18
CA THR A 181 27.02 17.15 14.04
C THR A 181 28.04 16.08 13.70
N VAL A 182 27.55 14.85 13.49
CA VAL A 182 28.37 13.71 13.07
C VAL A 182 27.73 13.09 11.85
N THR A 183 28.53 12.85 10.83
CA THR A 183 28.09 12.29 9.54
C THR A 183 29.03 11.20 9.07
N THR A 184 28.54 10.28 8.25
CA THR A 184 29.39 9.37 7.48
C THR A 184 29.42 9.76 6.00
N ASP A 185 30.34 9.18 5.26
CA ASP A 185 30.20 9.05 3.81
C ASP A 185 28.98 8.19 3.43
N THR A 186 28.63 8.22 2.15
CA THR A 186 27.59 7.35 1.58
C THR A 186 28.26 6.11 0.99
N VAL A 187 28.00 4.95 1.58
CA VAL A 187 28.52 3.66 1.11
C VAL A 187 27.33 2.78 0.78
N ASN A 188 27.40 2.09 -0.36
CA ASN A 188 26.38 1.10 -0.75
C ASN A 188 24.92 1.64 -0.76
N GLY A 189 24.74 2.94 -1.03
CA GLY A 189 23.42 3.58 -1.15
C GLY A 189 22.81 4.13 0.14
N TYR A 190 23.52 4.10 1.27
CA TYR A 190 23.07 4.68 2.53
C TYR A 190 24.21 5.39 3.29
N SER A 191 23.84 6.21 4.27
CA SER A 191 24.76 6.97 5.13
C SER A 191 24.16 7.17 6.51
N PHE A 192 24.95 7.58 7.50
CA PHE A 192 24.49 7.89 8.85
C PHE A 192 24.71 9.36 9.21
N THR A 193 23.79 9.93 9.98
CA THR A 193 23.89 11.30 10.47
C THR A 193 23.23 11.46 11.84
N THR A 194 23.73 12.41 12.64
CA THR A 194 23.07 12.88 13.86
C THR A 194 23.50 14.30 14.20
N SER A 195 22.67 15.03 14.94
CA SER A 195 22.95 16.37 15.42
C SER A 195 22.30 16.60 16.77
N GLY A 196 22.95 17.33 17.66
CA GLY A 196 22.42 17.62 18.99
C GLY A 196 23.25 18.65 19.75
N VAL A 197 23.07 18.71 21.07
CA VAL A 197 23.83 19.56 21.98
C VAL A 197 24.43 18.71 23.10
N PHE A 198 25.72 18.88 23.37
CA PHE A 198 26.35 18.31 24.56
C PHE A 198 26.16 19.26 25.74
N GLU A 199 25.42 18.81 26.75
CA GLU A 199 25.17 19.54 28.00
C GLU A 199 26.17 19.21 29.11
N SER A 200 27.06 18.23 28.91
CA SER A 200 28.10 17.85 29.86
C SER A 200 29.40 17.47 29.14
N LYS A 201 30.52 17.67 29.82
CA LYS A 201 31.86 17.28 29.36
C LYS A 201 32.15 15.80 29.62
N GLY A 202 33.21 15.29 29.02
CA GLY A 202 33.69 13.92 29.20
C GLY A 202 33.09 12.94 28.18
N ILE A 203 33.21 11.65 28.48
CA ILE A 203 32.78 10.58 27.58
C ILE A 203 31.26 10.54 27.50
N GLN A 204 30.74 10.65 26.28
CA GLN A 204 29.32 10.55 25.94
C GLN A 204 29.13 9.42 24.92
N THR A 205 27.92 8.87 24.88
CA THR A 205 27.48 7.92 23.84
C THR A 205 26.39 8.58 23.02
N ILE A 206 26.55 8.59 21.69
CA ILE A 206 25.57 9.14 20.75
C ILE A 206 25.11 8.07 19.77
N ALA A 207 23.86 8.17 19.31
CA ALA A 207 23.32 7.34 18.24
C ALA A 207 23.36 8.09 16.91
N ILE A 208 23.91 7.46 15.87
CA ILE A 208 23.83 7.91 14.49
C ILE A 208 22.74 7.14 13.75
N TYR A 209 21.93 7.85 12.96
CA TYR A 209 20.75 7.31 12.30
C TYR A 209 20.96 7.22 10.80
N PRO A 210 20.47 6.15 10.15
CA PRO A 210 20.72 5.91 8.75
C PRO A 210 19.78 6.72 7.87
N LYS A 211 20.17 6.86 6.61
CA LYS A 211 19.33 7.35 5.52
C LYS A 211 19.74 6.60 4.25
N GLY A 212 18.76 6.03 3.54
CA GLY A 212 18.98 5.35 2.26
C GLY A 212 18.58 3.88 2.28
N ILE A 213 19.03 3.15 1.25
CA ILE A 213 18.71 1.74 0.99
C ILE A 213 20.02 1.01 0.64
N PRO A 214 20.45 -0.03 1.37
CA PRO A 214 21.60 -0.84 1.00
C PRO A 214 21.40 -1.51 -0.36
N GLN A 215 22.38 -1.44 -1.25
CA GLN A 215 22.23 -1.94 -2.63
C GLN A 215 22.86 -3.32 -2.88
N LYS A 216 23.87 -3.70 -2.12
CA LYS A 216 24.63 -4.95 -2.25
C LYS A 216 24.77 -5.64 -0.90
N GLU A 217 24.81 -6.96 -0.88
CA GLU A 217 25.21 -7.73 0.31
C GLU A 217 26.72 -7.60 0.55
N GLY A 218 27.16 -7.69 1.80
CA GLY A 218 28.57 -7.60 2.15
C GLY A 218 28.84 -6.85 3.45
N ILE A 219 30.09 -6.46 3.65
CA ILE A 219 30.52 -5.61 4.77
C ILE A 219 30.83 -4.23 4.20
N ASP A 220 30.05 -3.24 4.62
CA ASP A 220 30.27 -1.84 4.28
C ASP A 220 31.15 -1.20 5.36
N VAL A 221 32.18 -0.47 4.94
CA VAL A 221 33.08 0.27 5.83
C VAL A 221 32.81 1.76 5.64
N PHE A 222 32.30 2.41 6.69
CA PHE A 222 31.97 3.83 6.70
C PHE A 222 33.06 4.65 7.39
N ASN A 223 33.30 5.84 6.87
CA ASN A 223 34.14 6.85 7.50
C ASN A 223 33.26 7.83 8.30
N VAL A 224 33.29 7.74 9.62
CA VAL A 224 32.61 8.67 10.52
C VAL A 224 33.44 9.93 10.64
N THR A 225 32.81 11.08 10.41
CA THR A 225 33.48 12.38 10.39
C THR A 225 32.78 13.35 11.34
N SER A 226 33.60 14.09 12.09
CA SER A 226 33.17 15.29 12.78
C SER A 226 34.31 16.29 12.84
N ASP A 227 34.06 17.51 12.37
CA ASP A 227 35.00 18.61 12.22
C ASP A 227 36.33 18.21 11.55
N SER A 228 37.31 17.77 12.33
CA SER A 228 38.70 17.48 11.90
C SER A 228 39.19 16.09 12.28
N VAL A 229 38.33 15.24 12.85
CA VAL A 229 38.67 13.89 13.31
C VAL A 229 37.77 12.88 12.61
N SER A 230 38.34 11.73 12.25
CA SER A 230 37.59 10.64 11.62
C SER A 230 37.96 9.29 12.22
N CYS A 231 37.02 8.35 12.19
CA CYS A 231 37.21 6.94 12.56
C CYS A 231 36.33 6.06 11.68
N SER A 232 36.65 4.78 11.56
CA SER A 232 35.89 3.83 10.74
C SER A 232 34.87 3.03 11.55
N LEU A 233 33.75 2.66 10.92
CA LEU A 233 32.81 1.64 11.42
C LEU A 233 32.46 0.64 10.30
N GLN A 234 32.07 -0.57 10.68
CA GLN A 234 31.66 -1.60 9.73
C GLN A 234 30.19 -1.99 9.94
N VAL A 235 29.43 -2.17 8.85
CA VAL A 235 28.04 -2.63 8.85
C VAL A 235 27.92 -3.83 7.93
N LYS A 236 27.39 -4.95 8.45
CA LYS A 236 27.10 -6.13 7.64
C LYS A 236 25.70 -6.03 7.03
N VAL A 237 25.64 -6.01 5.69
CA VAL A 237 24.41 -6.08 4.91
C VAL A 237 24.14 -7.53 4.50
N ASN A 238 22.98 -8.04 4.88
CA ASN A 238 22.52 -9.39 4.54
C ASN A 238 21.77 -9.40 3.21
N SER A 239 21.77 -10.55 2.53
CA SER A 239 20.82 -10.84 1.46
C SER A 239 19.55 -11.47 2.01
N ASP A 240 18.46 -11.28 1.28
CA ASP A 240 17.14 -11.92 1.46
C ASP A 240 16.86 -12.88 0.28
N ASP A 241 17.87 -13.19 -0.52
CA ASP A 241 17.78 -14.12 -1.63
C ASP A 241 17.75 -15.56 -1.09
N ALA A 242 16.84 -16.38 -1.61
CA ALA A 242 16.74 -17.79 -1.25
C ALA A 242 17.95 -18.58 -1.77
N GLN A 243 18.28 -19.65 -1.05
CA GLN A 243 19.17 -20.70 -1.55
C GLN A 243 18.34 -21.96 -1.81
N PHE A 244 18.45 -22.48 -3.03
CA PHE A 244 17.71 -23.66 -3.46
C PHE A 244 18.40 -24.31 -4.65
N THR A 245 18.04 -25.55 -4.94
CA THR A 245 18.46 -26.28 -6.15
C THR A 245 17.26 -26.74 -6.94
N LEU A 246 17.41 -26.90 -8.26
CA LEU A 246 16.38 -27.50 -9.10
C LEU A 246 16.35 -29.01 -8.85
N GLU A 247 15.16 -29.54 -8.52
CA GLU A 247 14.98 -30.98 -8.46
C GLU A 247 15.18 -31.56 -9.86
N GLY A 248 15.96 -32.65 -9.95
CA GLY A 248 16.21 -33.33 -11.23
C GLY A 248 17.41 -32.86 -12.03
N SER A 249 18.13 -31.85 -11.56
CA SER A 249 19.44 -31.49 -12.13
C SER A 249 20.42 -32.68 -12.13
N PRO A 250 21.17 -32.95 -13.22
CA PRO A 250 21.27 -32.19 -14.47
C PRO A 250 20.28 -32.59 -15.59
N GLY A 251 19.27 -33.41 -15.29
CA GLY A 251 18.30 -33.94 -16.26
C GLY A 251 17.01 -33.11 -16.34
N GLU A 252 15.86 -33.78 -16.37
CA GLU A 252 14.57 -33.10 -16.40
C GLU A 252 14.23 -32.48 -15.05
N CYS A 253 13.61 -31.30 -15.03
CA CYS A 253 13.32 -30.51 -13.82
C CYS A 253 12.32 -31.15 -12.82
N MET A 254 11.97 -32.44 -13.01
CA MET A 254 10.99 -33.27 -12.30
C MET A 254 9.61 -32.60 -12.07
N LYS A 255 8.53 -33.30 -12.46
CA LYS A 255 7.13 -32.83 -12.32
C LYS A 255 6.83 -31.63 -13.23
N ASP A 256 7.37 -31.65 -14.45
CA ASP A 256 7.13 -30.69 -15.53
C ASP A 256 5.68 -30.74 -16.02
N SER A 257 4.77 -30.18 -15.23
CA SER A 257 3.37 -30.06 -15.61
C SER A 257 3.20 -28.83 -16.49
N LEU A 258 3.31 -29.03 -17.80
CA LEU A 258 3.05 -28.00 -18.79
C LEU A 258 1.54 -27.72 -18.89
N THR A 259 1.17 -26.46 -18.71
CA THR A 259 -0.19 -25.95 -18.92
C THR A 259 -0.13 -24.86 -19.98
N GLY A 260 -1.00 -24.92 -20.98
CA GLY A 260 -1.04 -23.91 -22.04
C GLY A 260 -1.31 -24.50 -23.40
N THR A 261 -1.32 -23.65 -24.42
CA THR A 261 -1.48 -24.06 -25.81
C THR A 261 -0.44 -23.35 -26.65
N PHE A 262 0.52 -24.12 -27.12
CA PHE A 262 1.69 -23.63 -27.85
C PHE A 262 1.46 -23.92 -29.33
N VAL A 263 1.21 -22.87 -30.11
CA VAL A 263 0.91 -22.98 -31.54
C VAL A 263 1.79 -22.00 -32.29
N LYS A 264 2.36 -22.48 -33.40
CA LYS A 264 3.16 -21.66 -34.31
C LYS A 264 2.42 -20.35 -34.66
N GLY A 265 3.09 -19.21 -34.43
CA GLY A 265 2.62 -17.88 -34.79
C GLY A 265 1.51 -17.31 -33.91
N ILE A 266 1.09 -18.02 -32.86
CA ILE A 266 0.11 -17.53 -31.89
C ILE A 266 0.85 -17.11 -30.62
N GLY A 267 0.69 -15.85 -30.22
CA GLY A 267 1.27 -15.34 -28.98
C GLY A 267 0.75 -16.08 -27.75
N LEU A 268 1.64 -16.36 -26.80
CA LEU A 268 1.30 -17.05 -25.57
C LEU A 268 0.47 -16.14 -24.66
N ASP A 269 -0.46 -16.75 -23.92
CA ASP A 269 -1.28 -16.05 -22.95
C ASP A 269 -0.70 -16.15 -21.54
N THR A 270 -1.24 -15.34 -20.62
CA THR A 270 -0.82 -15.30 -19.21
C THR A 270 -1.13 -16.60 -18.44
N PHE A 271 -1.80 -17.57 -19.07
CA PHE A 271 -2.12 -18.87 -18.47
C PHE A 271 -1.11 -19.95 -18.84
N SER A 272 -0.30 -19.74 -19.87
CA SER A 272 0.70 -20.68 -20.32
C SER A 272 1.86 -20.69 -19.32
N LYS A 273 2.09 -21.84 -18.68
CA LYS A 273 3.08 -22.01 -17.62
C LYS A 273 3.61 -23.44 -17.56
N VAL A 274 4.77 -23.60 -16.94
CA VAL A 274 5.29 -24.89 -16.48
C VAL A 274 5.42 -24.85 -14.97
N GLU A 275 5.07 -25.94 -14.31
CA GLU A 275 5.37 -26.14 -12.89
C GLU A 275 6.63 -27.01 -12.77
N ILE A 276 7.58 -26.59 -11.93
CA ILE A 276 8.83 -27.33 -11.66
C ILE A 276 9.07 -27.44 -10.15
N SER A 277 9.84 -28.44 -9.74
CA SER A 277 10.17 -28.65 -8.33
C SER A 277 11.57 -28.13 -7.98
N VAL A 278 11.72 -27.59 -6.78
CA VAL A 278 12.99 -27.08 -6.25
C VAL A 278 13.16 -27.51 -4.80
N ASP A 279 14.39 -27.78 -4.36
CA ASP A 279 14.70 -28.04 -2.95
C ASP A 279 15.34 -26.80 -2.31
N VAL A 280 14.62 -26.22 -1.35
CA VAL A 280 14.98 -24.95 -0.70
C VAL A 280 15.80 -25.22 0.56
N THR A 281 17.04 -24.73 0.57
CA THR A 281 17.95 -24.83 1.73
C THR A 281 17.93 -23.57 2.60
N LEU A 282 17.58 -22.41 2.04
CA LEU A 282 17.40 -21.16 2.76
C LEU A 282 16.16 -20.42 2.23
N PRO A 283 15.16 -20.11 3.10
CA PRO A 283 14.02 -19.26 2.73
C PRO A 283 14.47 -17.88 2.25
N GLY A 284 13.67 -17.25 1.38
CA GLY A 284 13.99 -15.96 0.79
C GLY A 284 13.31 -15.74 -0.55
N LYS A 285 13.67 -14.65 -1.23
CA LYS A 285 13.19 -14.31 -2.57
C LYS A 285 13.90 -15.13 -3.64
N TYR A 286 13.16 -15.54 -4.67
CA TYR A 286 13.73 -16.23 -5.82
C TYR A 286 13.24 -15.59 -7.13
N VAL A 287 14.10 -15.70 -8.15
CA VAL A 287 13.77 -15.45 -9.55
C VAL A 287 14.43 -16.55 -10.36
N VAL A 288 13.66 -17.21 -11.22
CA VAL A 288 14.09 -18.31 -12.10
C VAL A 288 13.63 -17.99 -13.50
N ASN A 289 14.54 -18.09 -14.48
CA ASN A 289 14.25 -17.88 -15.89
C ASN A 289 14.81 -19.03 -16.72
N THR A 290 14.21 -19.28 -17.88
CA THR A 290 14.79 -20.14 -18.91
C THR A 290 15.61 -19.33 -19.91
N ASP A 291 16.31 -20.05 -20.79
CA ASP A 291 16.70 -19.53 -22.09
C ASP A 291 15.49 -19.16 -22.97
N VAL A 292 15.76 -18.41 -24.04
CA VAL A 292 14.77 -18.09 -25.08
C VAL A 292 14.91 -19.12 -26.20
N VAL A 293 13.89 -19.93 -26.40
CA VAL A 293 13.85 -20.98 -27.44
C VAL A 293 12.67 -20.71 -28.36
N ASN A 294 12.90 -20.78 -29.67
CA ASN A 294 11.86 -20.66 -30.69
C ASN A 294 10.95 -19.42 -30.55
N GLY A 295 11.47 -18.31 -30.02
CA GLY A 295 10.76 -17.02 -29.90
C GLY A 295 9.98 -16.81 -28.60
N TYR A 296 10.13 -17.69 -27.61
CA TYR A 296 9.51 -17.53 -26.28
C TYR A 296 10.42 -18.05 -25.16
N SER A 297 10.06 -17.75 -23.91
CA SER A 297 10.79 -18.15 -22.70
C SER A 297 9.85 -18.28 -21.51
N PHE A 298 10.32 -18.81 -20.39
CA PHE A 298 9.57 -18.91 -19.14
C PHE A 298 10.28 -18.19 -17.99
N LYS A 299 9.49 -17.51 -17.15
CA LYS A 299 9.98 -16.80 -15.96
C LYS A 299 9.07 -16.99 -14.75
N GLY A 300 9.67 -17.13 -13.58
CA GLY A 300 8.95 -17.21 -12.31
C GLY A 300 9.70 -16.48 -11.21
N GLY A 301 8.97 -15.93 -10.24
CA GLY A 301 9.56 -15.29 -9.07
C GLY A 301 8.59 -15.31 -7.91
N GLY A 302 9.13 -15.27 -6.70
CA GLY A 302 8.35 -15.35 -5.47
C GLY A 302 9.21 -15.36 -4.22
N VAL A 303 8.62 -15.86 -3.12
CA VAL A 303 9.29 -16.00 -1.82
C VAL A 303 9.07 -17.42 -1.32
N PHE A 304 10.15 -18.10 -0.92
CA PHE A 304 10.05 -19.33 -0.15
C PHE A 304 9.95 -18.98 1.33
N ALA A 305 8.89 -19.44 2.00
CA ALA A 305 8.69 -19.24 3.43
C ALA A 305 9.31 -20.36 4.29
N THR A 306 9.51 -21.54 3.70
CA THR A 306 10.03 -22.73 4.39
C THR A 306 11.03 -23.47 3.50
N THR A 307 11.91 -24.23 4.15
CA THR A 307 12.85 -25.15 3.50
C THR A 307 12.16 -26.41 2.98
N GLY A 308 12.89 -27.21 2.21
CA GLY A 308 12.44 -28.47 1.61
C GLY A 308 11.93 -28.32 0.17
N VAL A 309 11.37 -29.40 -0.36
CA VAL A 309 10.86 -29.45 -1.74
C VAL A 309 9.62 -28.58 -1.89
N GLN A 310 9.67 -27.64 -2.82
CA GLN A 310 8.59 -26.73 -3.19
C GLN A 310 8.31 -26.81 -4.69
N THR A 311 7.10 -26.46 -5.11
CA THR A 311 6.75 -26.34 -6.53
C THR A 311 6.62 -24.86 -6.89
N ILE A 312 7.28 -24.44 -7.97
CA ILE A 312 7.19 -23.08 -8.52
C ILE A 312 6.57 -23.09 -9.91
N SER A 313 5.89 -22.01 -10.27
CA SER A 313 5.34 -21.80 -11.62
C SER A 313 6.24 -20.84 -12.39
N LEU A 314 6.70 -21.25 -13.58
CA LEU A 314 7.32 -20.37 -14.55
C LEU A 314 6.30 -20.07 -15.66
N TYR A 315 6.00 -18.79 -15.88
CA TYR A 315 5.02 -18.33 -16.85
C TYR A 315 5.70 -18.05 -18.19
N ALA A 316 5.08 -18.52 -19.26
CA ALA A 316 5.58 -18.38 -20.62
C ALA A 316 5.33 -16.96 -21.15
N ASP A 317 6.25 -16.46 -21.96
CA ASP A 317 6.17 -15.15 -22.61
C ASP A 317 6.82 -15.21 -23.99
N GLY A 318 6.15 -14.68 -25.02
CA GLY A 318 6.61 -14.68 -26.40
C GLY A 318 5.65 -15.35 -27.40
N THR A 319 6.15 -15.64 -28.60
CA THR A 319 5.38 -16.25 -29.70
C THR A 319 6.22 -17.35 -30.35
N PRO A 320 5.78 -18.62 -30.30
CA PRO A 320 6.47 -19.71 -30.97
C PRO A 320 6.58 -19.49 -32.49
N VAL A 321 7.79 -19.60 -33.05
CA VAL A 321 8.06 -19.30 -34.47
C VAL A 321 7.87 -20.53 -35.37
N ASN A 322 8.30 -21.70 -34.90
CA ASN A 322 8.25 -22.97 -35.63
C ASN A 322 7.46 -24.02 -34.85
N ALA A 323 6.91 -25.00 -35.56
CA ALA A 323 6.32 -26.18 -34.94
C ALA A 323 7.41 -27.21 -34.64
N GLY A 324 7.22 -28.02 -33.60
CA GLY A 324 8.21 -29.01 -33.20
C GLY A 324 8.24 -29.22 -31.69
N THR A 325 9.32 -29.81 -31.21
CA THR A 325 9.59 -29.95 -29.78
C THR A 325 10.70 -28.99 -29.41
N ASP A 326 10.38 -28.03 -28.55
CA ASP A 326 11.33 -27.07 -27.99
C ASP A 326 11.80 -27.59 -26.64
N VAL A 327 13.11 -27.50 -26.36
CA VAL A 327 13.72 -27.92 -25.08
C VAL A 327 14.27 -26.69 -24.40
N PHE A 328 13.75 -26.39 -23.21
CA PHE A 328 14.15 -25.24 -22.41
C PHE A 328 15.13 -25.64 -21.32
N SER A 329 16.14 -24.81 -21.10
CA SER A 329 17.09 -24.95 -20.00
C SER A 329 16.72 -24.02 -18.85
N VAL A 330 16.54 -24.57 -17.65
CA VAL A 330 16.30 -23.82 -16.41
C VAL A 330 17.59 -23.76 -15.61
N THR A 331 18.05 -22.56 -15.23
CA THR A 331 19.24 -22.39 -14.39
C THR A 331 18.88 -21.67 -13.09
N ALA A 332 19.31 -22.23 -11.95
CA ALA A 332 19.22 -21.60 -10.64
C ALA A 332 20.50 -21.87 -9.82
N GLY A 333 21.33 -20.84 -9.64
CA GLY A 333 22.65 -20.98 -9.03
C GLY A 333 23.54 -21.94 -9.84
N ASN A 334 24.02 -23.01 -9.19
CA ASN A 334 24.82 -24.07 -9.83
C ASN A 334 23.97 -25.25 -10.34
N SER A 335 22.64 -25.18 -10.21
CA SER A 335 21.72 -26.23 -10.65
C SER A 335 21.17 -25.92 -12.04
N LEU A 336 21.06 -26.95 -12.90
CA LEU A 336 20.61 -26.88 -14.28
C LEU A 336 19.69 -28.05 -14.56
N CYS A 337 18.53 -27.83 -15.17
CA CYS A 337 17.67 -28.92 -15.64
C CYS A 337 16.93 -28.49 -16.92
N SER A 338 16.24 -29.42 -17.57
CA SER A 338 15.43 -29.16 -18.78
C SER A 338 13.97 -29.55 -18.65
N PHE A 339 13.14 -29.02 -19.55
CA PHE A 339 11.81 -29.54 -19.86
C PHE A 339 11.49 -29.31 -21.35
N SER A 340 10.56 -30.10 -21.89
CA SER A 340 10.17 -30.03 -23.30
C SER A 340 8.77 -29.46 -23.51
N VAL A 341 8.59 -28.70 -24.58
CA VAL A 341 7.30 -28.13 -25.01
C VAL A 341 7.01 -28.52 -26.44
N ILE A 342 5.84 -29.11 -26.69
CA ILE A 342 5.38 -29.42 -28.04
C ILE A 342 4.62 -28.22 -28.61
N VAL A 343 5.16 -27.64 -29.68
CA VAL A 343 4.53 -26.57 -30.46
C VAL A 343 3.78 -27.16 -31.65
N LEU A 344 2.46 -26.94 -31.67
CA LEU A 344 1.59 -27.41 -32.73
C LEU A 344 1.73 -26.56 -34.00
N PRO A 345 1.61 -27.17 -35.20
CA PRO A 345 1.85 -26.48 -36.49
C PRO A 345 0.80 -25.42 -36.85
N GLY A 346 -0.37 -25.47 -36.22
CA GLY A 346 -1.45 -24.54 -36.45
C GLY A 346 -2.70 -24.92 -35.68
N VAL A 347 -3.74 -24.12 -35.86
CA VAL A 347 -5.07 -24.39 -35.31
C VAL A 347 -5.90 -25.23 -36.28
N THR A 348 -6.80 -26.03 -35.72
CA THR A 348 -7.78 -26.82 -36.46
C THR A 348 -8.66 -25.87 -37.27
N SER A 349 -8.64 -26.01 -38.59
CA SER A 349 -9.48 -25.23 -39.49
C SER A 349 -10.93 -25.70 -39.38
N VAL A 350 -11.84 -24.77 -39.15
CA VAL A 350 -13.27 -25.03 -38.96
C VAL A 350 -14.07 -23.99 -39.74
N THR A 351 -15.16 -24.42 -40.37
CA THR A 351 -16.07 -23.56 -41.10
C THR A 351 -17.32 -23.33 -40.24
N GLY A 352 -17.56 -22.09 -39.83
CA GLY A 352 -18.75 -21.72 -39.06
C GLY A 352 -18.45 -20.85 -37.86
N ASP A 353 -19.47 -20.12 -37.41
CA ASP A 353 -19.41 -19.21 -36.26
C ASP A 353 -20.26 -19.69 -35.08
N ASP A 354 -20.91 -20.84 -35.20
CA ASP A 354 -21.82 -21.42 -34.21
C ASP A 354 -21.04 -22.12 -33.07
N LEU A 355 -21.26 -21.72 -31.81
CA LEU A 355 -20.66 -22.35 -30.62
C LEU A 355 -21.31 -23.67 -30.24
N PHE A 356 -22.53 -23.94 -30.69
CA PHE A 356 -23.25 -25.18 -30.45
C PHE A 356 -24.11 -25.51 -31.67
N PRO A 357 -23.48 -25.99 -32.77
CA PRO A 357 -24.18 -26.29 -34.00
C PRO A 357 -25.30 -27.32 -33.75
N LEU A 358 -26.47 -27.04 -34.31
CA LEU A 358 -27.64 -27.91 -34.23
C LEU A 358 -28.13 -28.38 -35.61
N THR A 359 -27.25 -28.32 -36.63
CA THR A 359 -27.56 -28.75 -38.00
C THR A 359 -27.76 -30.26 -38.07
N ASP A 360 -28.82 -30.71 -38.74
CA ASP A 360 -29.15 -32.13 -38.88
C ASP A 360 -28.00 -32.94 -39.47
N SER A 361 -27.84 -34.19 -39.00
CA SER A 361 -26.74 -35.08 -39.36
C SER A 361 -25.33 -34.62 -38.96
N SER A 362 -25.19 -33.55 -38.16
CA SER A 362 -23.92 -33.26 -37.48
C SER A 362 -23.68 -34.26 -36.36
N TYR A 363 -22.42 -34.61 -36.11
CA TYR A 363 -22.03 -35.51 -35.02
C TYR A 363 -20.72 -35.13 -34.35
N TRP A 364 -20.56 -35.58 -33.11
CA TRP A 364 -19.37 -35.44 -32.29
C TRP A 364 -19.09 -36.76 -31.57
N VAL A 365 -17.83 -37.19 -31.58
CA VAL A 365 -17.35 -38.33 -30.83
C VAL A 365 -16.41 -37.82 -29.74
N TYR A 366 -16.61 -38.31 -28.52
CA TYR A 366 -15.85 -37.92 -27.34
C TYR A 366 -15.19 -39.12 -26.70
N ASP A 367 -13.95 -38.95 -26.24
CA ASP A 367 -13.28 -39.85 -25.33
C ASP A 367 -13.79 -39.60 -23.91
N ASP A 368 -14.24 -40.65 -23.22
CA ASP A 368 -14.58 -40.60 -21.80
C ASP A 368 -13.28 -40.66 -20.98
N LEU A 369 -12.91 -39.55 -20.35
CA LEU A 369 -11.73 -39.47 -19.50
C LEU A 369 -12.01 -39.93 -18.07
N PHE A 370 -13.29 -40.02 -17.68
CA PHE A 370 -13.72 -40.57 -16.40
C PHE A 370 -13.73 -42.11 -16.45
N ASN A 371 -14.35 -42.72 -17.48
CA ASN A 371 -14.30 -44.16 -17.75
C ASN A 371 -13.38 -44.45 -18.95
N LYS A 372 -12.07 -44.38 -18.70
CA LYS A 372 -11.03 -44.52 -19.75
C LYS A 372 -11.27 -45.76 -20.63
N GLY A 373 -11.23 -45.54 -21.93
CA GLY A 373 -11.45 -46.57 -22.96
C GLY A 373 -12.85 -46.56 -23.57
N ASN A 374 -13.81 -45.85 -22.95
CA ASN A 374 -15.13 -45.65 -23.51
C ASN A 374 -15.19 -44.41 -24.43
N LEU A 375 -16.11 -44.46 -25.39
CA LEU A 375 -16.47 -43.37 -26.29
C LEU A 375 -17.97 -43.06 -26.19
N PHE A 376 -18.31 -41.79 -26.39
CA PHE A 376 -19.69 -41.34 -26.61
C PHE A 376 -19.82 -40.66 -27.96
N LYS A 377 -20.90 -40.94 -28.68
CA LYS A 377 -21.27 -40.24 -29.91
C LYS A 377 -22.53 -39.43 -29.68
N ARG A 378 -22.49 -38.13 -29.98
CA ARG A 378 -23.66 -37.25 -30.04
C ARG A 378 -23.99 -36.94 -31.49
N SER A 379 -25.24 -37.06 -31.89
CA SER A 379 -25.70 -36.74 -33.27
C SER A 379 -27.00 -35.96 -33.24
N ILE A 380 -27.17 -35.02 -34.17
CA ILE A 380 -28.47 -34.37 -34.40
C ILE A 380 -29.30 -35.25 -35.34
N THR A 381 -30.41 -35.79 -34.84
CA THR A 381 -31.19 -36.83 -35.53
C THR A 381 -32.57 -36.41 -36.01
N GLY A 382 -33.01 -35.19 -35.69
CA GLY A 382 -34.30 -34.65 -36.13
C GLY A 382 -34.86 -33.62 -35.15
N ASP A 383 -36.17 -33.43 -35.22
CA ASP A 383 -36.89 -32.37 -34.51
C ASP A 383 -37.95 -32.94 -33.56
N SER A 384 -38.20 -32.24 -32.46
CA SER A 384 -39.29 -32.51 -31.53
C SER A 384 -40.02 -31.21 -31.18
N SER A 385 -41.35 -31.24 -31.18
CA SER A 385 -42.19 -30.11 -30.79
C SER A 385 -42.70 -30.32 -29.37
N THR A 386 -42.39 -29.39 -28.46
CA THR A 386 -42.87 -29.41 -27.07
C THR A 386 -43.17 -28.00 -26.60
N ASN A 387 -44.30 -27.79 -25.90
CA ASN A 387 -44.73 -26.48 -25.40
C ASN A 387 -44.73 -25.36 -26.47
N GLY A 388 -45.12 -25.70 -27.70
CA GLY A 388 -45.19 -24.73 -28.82
C GLY A 388 -43.84 -24.31 -29.41
N LYS A 389 -42.74 -24.95 -29.01
CA LYS A 389 -41.38 -24.69 -29.51
C LYS A 389 -40.82 -25.94 -30.19
N VAL A 390 -39.98 -25.73 -31.19
CA VAL A 390 -39.27 -26.80 -31.91
C VAL A 390 -37.86 -26.92 -31.36
N TYR A 391 -37.47 -28.14 -31.01
CA TYR A 391 -36.14 -28.49 -30.51
C TYR A 391 -35.50 -29.50 -31.47
N LYS A 392 -34.18 -29.41 -31.59
CA LYS A 392 -33.35 -30.44 -32.21
C LYS A 392 -33.11 -31.57 -31.21
N ILE A 393 -33.30 -32.80 -31.69
CA ILE A 393 -33.01 -34.03 -30.93
C ILE A 393 -31.52 -34.31 -31.07
N MET A 394 -30.81 -34.22 -29.95
CA MET A 394 -29.44 -34.71 -29.83
C MET A 394 -29.48 -36.10 -29.19
N GLN A 395 -29.21 -37.12 -30.01
CA GLN A 395 -29.06 -38.50 -29.54
C GLN A 395 -27.61 -38.73 -29.10
N GLN A 396 -27.42 -39.13 -27.86
CA GLN A 396 -26.15 -39.62 -27.34
C GLN A 396 -26.17 -41.15 -27.38
N THR A 397 -25.10 -41.78 -27.85
CA THR A 397 -24.92 -43.23 -27.86
C THR A 397 -23.58 -43.58 -27.24
N ASP A 398 -23.57 -44.50 -26.29
CA ASP A 398 -22.34 -44.97 -25.64
C ASP A 398 -21.69 -46.13 -26.41
N SER A 399 -20.59 -46.65 -25.87
CA SER A 399 -19.84 -47.77 -26.46
C SER A 399 -20.61 -49.10 -26.47
N TYR A 400 -21.72 -49.19 -25.73
CA TYR A 400 -22.60 -50.36 -25.65
C TYR A 400 -23.86 -50.20 -26.51
N ASN A 401 -23.92 -49.14 -27.34
CA ASN A 401 -25.09 -48.76 -28.15
C ASN A 401 -26.34 -48.41 -27.33
N ILE A 402 -26.18 -48.09 -26.05
CA ILE A 402 -27.27 -47.52 -25.25
C ILE A 402 -27.40 -46.06 -25.65
N SER A 403 -28.62 -45.61 -25.91
CA SER A 403 -28.86 -44.25 -26.38
C SER A 403 -29.87 -43.48 -25.55
N ASP A 404 -29.51 -42.24 -25.24
CA ASP A 404 -30.37 -41.25 -24.60
C ASP A 404 -30.59 -40.06 -25.52
N GLN A 405 -31.69 -39.34 -25.31
CA GLN A 405 -32.04 -38.16 -26.09
C GLN A 405 -32.07 -36.92 -25.20
N SER A 406 -31.56 -35.82 -25.73
CA SER A 406 -31.69 -34.49 -25.13
C SER A 406 -32.17 -33.51 -26.20
N LEU A 407 -32.95 -32.52 -25.78
CA LEU A 407 -33.63 -31.59 -26.68
C LEU A 407 -32.99 -30.22 -26.54
N PHE A 408 -32.47 -29.68 -27.64
CA PHE A 408 -31.80 -28.39 -27.67
C PHE A 408 -32.41 -27.47 -28.70
N ARG A 409 -32.41 -26.17 -28.44
CA ARG A 409 -32.75 -25.18 -29.46
C ARG A 409 -31.88 -23.95 -29.34
N ARG A 410 -31.84 -23.19 -30.42
CA ARG A 410 -31.23 -21.86 -30.48
C ARG A 410 -32.31 -20.83 -30.77
N ASP A 411 -32.24 -19.68 -30.13
CA ASP A 411 -33.06 -18.51 -30.45
C ASP A 411 -32.19 -17.25 -30.40
N GLY A 412 -31.97 -16.67 -31.58
CA GLY A 412 -30.95 -15.67 -31.81
C GLY A 412 -29.57 -16.14 -31.35
N ASN A 413 -29.05 -15.49 -30.30
CA ASN A 413 -27.74 -15.75 -29.72
C ASN A 413 -27.77 -16.67 -28.49
N ASN A 414 -28.94 -17.17 -28.09
CA ASN A 414 -29.12 -17.92 -26.85
C ASN A 414 -29.42 -19.39 -27.16
N TYR A 415 -28.80 -20.30 -26.40
CA TYR A 415 -29.02 -21.74 -26.51
C TYR A 415 -29.73 -22.26 -25.27
N PHE A 416 -30.70 -23.14 -25.53
CA PHE A 416 -31.58 -23.69 -24.51
C PHE A 416 -31.58 -25.20 -24.58
N GLU A 417 -31.62 -25.84 -23.42
CA GLU A 417 -31.86 -27.27 -23.26
C GLU A 417 -33.23 -27.48 -22.59
N TYR A 418 -34.07 -28.34 -23.17
CA TYR A 418 -35.32 -28.74 -22.50
C TYR A 418 -35.06 -29.93 -21.58
N ALA A 419 -35.08 -29.68 -20.27
CA ALA A 419 -34.66 -30.60 -19.23
C ALA A 419 -35.42 -30.36 -17.92
N LYS A 420 -35.23 -31.25 -16.94
CA LYS A 420 -35.70 -31.03 -15.57
C LYS A 420 -35.03 -29.82 -14.95
N GLU A 421 -35.76 -29.07 -14.13
CA GLU A 421 -35.27 -27.87 -13.45
C GLU A 421 -34.02 -28.15 -12.60
N ASP A 422 -33.98 -29.30 -11.93
CA ASP A 422 -32.92 -29.76 -11.03
C ASP A 422 -31.85 -30.64 -11.72
N LYS A 423 -31.82 -30.73 -13.06
CA LYS A 423 -30.93 -31.63 -13.82
C LYS A 423 -29.46 -31.56 -13.40
N TYR A 424 -28.96 -30.36 -13.10
CA TYR A 424 -27.53 -30.14 -12.88
C TYR A 424 -27.14 -30.03 -11.40
N THR A 425 -28.01 -30.40 -10.46
CA THR A 425 -27.63 -30.54 -9.05
C THR A 425 -27.97 -31.93 -8.53
N GLY A 426 -27.04 -32.52 -7.78
CA GLY A 426 -27.25 -33.74 -7.01
C GLY A 426 -27.52 -33.45 -5.53
N SER A 427 -27.53 -32.19 -5.13
CA SER A 427 -27.68 -31.77 -3.73
C SER A 427 -29.12 -31.93 -3.22
N PHE A 428 -30.10 -31.90 -4.12
CA PHE A 428 -31.50 -32.19 -3.82
C PHE A 428 -32.22 -32.66 -5.09
N GLN A 429 -33.49 -33.03 -4.95
CA GLN A 429 -34.39 -33.30 -6.06
C GLN A 429 -35.75 -32.65 -5.78
N TYR A 430 -36.37 -32.04 -6.79
CA TYR A 430 -37.74 -31.56 -6.68
C TYR A 430 -38.72 -32.74 -6.63
N ALA A 431 -39.75 -32.62 -5.77
CA ALA A 431 -40.79 -33.64 -5.63
C ALA A 431 -41.60 -33.79 -6.92
N LYS A 432 -41.78 -32.70 -7.67
CA LYS A 432 -42.38 -32.70 -9.01
C LYS A 432 -41.29 -32.68 -10.07
N SER A 433 -41.40 -33.59 -11.03
CA SER A 433 -40.51 -33.60 -12.19
C SER A 433 -41.01 -32.61 -13.26
N LEU A 434 -40.77 -31.32 -13.05
CA LEU A 434 -41.09 -30.28 -14.03
C LEU A 434 -39.96 -30.13 -15.05
N TYR A 435 -40.34 -29.98 -16.32
CA TYR A 435 -39.41 -29.73 -17.42
C TYR A 435 -39.58 -28.30 -17.91
N THR A 436 -38.44 -27.66 -18.18
CA THR A 436 -38.37 -26.27 -18.62
C THR A 436 -37.18 -26.09 -19.57
N GLU A 437 -37.00 -24.87 -20.03
CA GLU A 437 -35.87 -24.48 -20.87
C GLU A 437 -34.74 -23.89 -20.04
N LEU A 438 -33.65 -24.63 -19.94
CA LEU A 438 -32.44 -24.18 -19.29
C LEU A 438 -31.59 -23.38 -20.28
N PHE A 439 -31.45 -22.09 -20.03
CA PHE A 439 -30.55 -21.20 -20.78
C PHE A 439 -29.10 -21.45 -20.36
N PHE A 440 -28.32 -22.14 -21.19
CA PHE A 440 -27.00 -22.66 -20.80
C PHE A 440 -25.80 -22.03 -21.52
N LEU A 441 -26.03 -21.35 -22.64
CA LEU A 441 -24.96 -20.78 -23.46
C LEU A 441 -25.46 -19.57 -24.24
N LYS A 442 -24.58 -18.59 -24.39
CA LYS A 442 -24.78 -17.40 -25.23
C LYS A 442 -23.63 -17.28 -26.24
N GLN A 443 -23.95 -16.83 -27.45
CA GLN A 443 -22.96 -16.50 -28.48
C GLN A 443 -22.11 -15.29 -28.09
N ASN A 444 -20.83 -15.32 -28.46
CA ASN A 444 -19.92 -14.16 -28.40
C ASN A 444 -19.84 -13.46 -27.03
N VAL A 445 -19.95 -14.21 -25.94
CA VAL A 445 -19.85 -13.68 -24.57
C VAL A 445 -18.43 -13.16 -24.31
N ALA A 446 -18.31 -12.02 -23.63
CA ALA A 446 -17.01 -11.46 -23.28
C ALA A 446 -16.36 -12.24 -22.13
N GLN A 447 -15.02 -12.28 -22.08
CA GLN A 447 -14.32 -12.86 -20.93
C GLN A 447 -14.72 -12.15 -19.63
N ASN A 448 -14.95 -12.94 -18.58
CA ASN A 448 -15.47 -12.53 -17.27
C ASN A 448 -16.91 -12.01 -17.27
N GLU A 449 -17.66 -12.10 -18.37
CA GLU A 449 -19.10 -11.84 -18.36
C GLU A 449 -19.83 -12.96 -17.60
N TYR A 450 -20.90 -12.57 -16.90
CA TYR A 450 -21.76 -13.43 -16.10
C TYR A 450 -23.21 -13.35 -16.55
N TRP A 451 -23.93 -14.45 -16.41
CA TRP A 451 -25.38 -14.46 -16.53
C TRP A 451 -25.98 -15.56 -15.65
N GLU A 452 -27.27 -15.47 -15.38
CA GLU A 452 -27.99 -16.40 -14.51
C GLU A 452 -29.20 -16.99 -15.25
N SER A 453 -29.60 -18.20 -14.87
CA SER A 453 -30.92 -18.72 -15.23
C SER A 453 -32.03 -17.98 -14.45
N PRO A 454 -33.30 -18.11 -14.85
CA PRO A 454 -34.42 -17.82 -13.97
C PRO A 454 -34.33 -18.62 -12.66
N GLU A 455 -35.04 -18.14 -11.62
CA GLU A 455 -35.24 -18.87 -10.37
C GLU A 455 -36.31 -19.97 -10.55
N PHE A 456 -35.96 -21.20 -10.19
CA PHE A 456 -36.88 -22.34 -10.11
C PHE A 456 -37.28 -22.53 -8.65
N LYS A 457 -38.57 -22.74 -8.37
CA LYS A 457 -39.10 -22.81 -7.00
C LYS A 457 -40.18 -23.87 -6.92
N ASP A 458 -39.89 -24.98 -6.23
CA ASP A 458 -40.87 -26.00 -5.87
C ASP A 458 -40.46 -26.67 -4.55
N GLU A 459 -41.29 -27.60 -4.09
CA GLU A 459 -41.02 -28.45 -2.94
C GLU A 459 -40.04 -29.57 -3.31
N ALA A 460 -38.97 -29.74 -2.53
CA ALA A 460 -38.03 -30.85 -2.63
C ALA A 460 -38.61 -32.15 -2.07
N THR A 461 -38.01 -33.31 -2.39
CA THR A 461 -38.45 -34.64 -1.91
C THR A 461 -38.46 -34.82 -0.39
N PHE A 462 -37.84 -33.91 0.36
CA PHE A 462 -37.84 -33.84 1.82
C PHE A 462 -38.79 -32.75 2.38
N ASN A 463 -39.79 -32.35 1.60
CA ASN A 463 -40.89 -31.45 1.99
C ASN A 463 -40.44 -30.03 2.41
N GLN A 464 -39.36 -29.53 1.80
CA GLN A 464 -38.90 -28.15 1.98
C GLN A 464 -38.94 -27.41 0.64
N VAL A 465 -39.38 -26.15 0.64
CA VAL A 465 -39.33 -25.30 -0.56
C VAL A 465 -37.91 -24.83 -0.80
N ILE A 466 -37.36 -25.21 -1.96
CA ILE A 466 -36.01 -24.83 -2.41
C ILE A 466 -36.12 -23.95 -3.65
N ILE A 467 -35.39 -22.83 -3.63
CA ILE A 467 -35.22 -21.95 -4.78
C ILE A 467 -33.85 -22.25 -5.39
N LEU A 468 -33.82 -22.61 -6.68
CA LEU A 468 -32.64 -22.96 -7.45
C LEU A 468 -32.39 -21.93 -8.56
N LYS A 469 -31.14 -21.59 -8.80
CA LYS A 469 -30.69 -20.95 -10.04
C LYS A 469 -29.35 -21.54 -10.49
N TYR A 470 -29.02 -21.33 -11.75
CA TYR A 470 -27.72 -21.66 -12.33
C TYR A 470 -26.99 -20.38 -12.71
N ASP A 471 -25.79 -20.22 -12.15
CA ASP A 471 -24.91 -19.10 -12.44
C ASP A 471 -23.88 -19.53 -13.47
N TYR A 472 -23.63 -18.67 -14.45
CA TYR A 472 -22.70 -18.91 -15.54
C TYR A 472 -21.64 -17.82 -15.61
N LYS A 473 -20.41 -18.23 -15.91
CA LYS A 473 -19.27 -17.34 -16.10
C LYS A 473 -18.47 -17.73 -17.33
N CYS A 474 -18.18 -16.76 -18.18
CA CYS A 474 -17.22 -16.95 -19.27
C CYS A 474 -15.79 -16.80 -18.74
N LEU A 475 -15.07 -17.90 -18.55
CA LEU A 475 -13.68 -17.92 -18.07
C LEU A 475 -12.68 -17.45 -19.14
N LYS A 476 -12.96 -17.75 -20.41
CA LYS A 476 -12.13 -17.38 -21.56
C LYS A 476 -13.02 -17.17 -22.77
N SER A 477 -12.80 -16.10 -23.52
CA SER A 477 -13.52 -15.80 -24.76
C SER A 477 -12.56 -15.72 -25.93
N ASN A 478 -12.93 -16.26 -27.09
CA ASN A 478 -12.17 -16.18 -28.33
C ASN A 478 -10.70 -16.65 -28.21
N GLY A 479 -10.46 -17.69 -27.40
CA GLY A 479 -9.13 -18.18 -27.10
C GLY A 479 -8.67 -19.30 -28.03
N VAL A 480 -7.40 -19.70 -27.87
CA VAL A 480 -6.86 -20.94 -28.43
C VAL A 480 -6.67 -21.96 -27.29
N VAL A 481 -7.12 -23.19 -27.50
CA VAL A 481 -7.01 -24.30 -26.52
C VAL A 481 -6.63 -25.60 -27.24
N THR A 482 -5.74 -26.37 -26.63
CA THR A 482 -5.38 -27.72 -27.08
C THR A 482 -6.28 -28.74 -26.42
N VAL A 483 -6.99 -29.54 -27.22
CA VAL A 483 -7.79 -30.67 -26.77
C VAL A 483 -7.42 -31.87 -27.61
N ASN A 484 -7.10 -32.99 -26.95
CA ASN A 484 -6.73 -34.24 -27.61
C ASN A 484 -5.64 -34.08 -28.70
N GLY A 485 -4.59 -33.32 -28.39
CA GLY A 485 -3.45 -33.06 -29.29
C GLY A 485 -3.75 -32.09 -30.46
N LYS A 486 -4.94 -31.50 -30.52
CA LYS A 486 -5.34 -30.53 -31.56
C LYS A 486 -5.57 -29.16 -30.95
N ALA A 487 -5.02 -28.12 -31.56
CA ALA A 487 -5.34 -26.74 -31.17
C ALA A 487 -6.66 -26.31 -31.82
N PHE A 488 -7.56 -25.73 -31.04
CA PHE A 488 -8.80 -25.10 -31.50
C PHE A 488 -8.71 -23.60 -31.25
N ALA A 489 -8.97 -22.79 -32.27
CA ALA A 489 -9.14 -21.35 -32.13
C ALA A 489 -10.60 -21.00 -31.85
N ASN A 490 -10.87 -19.74 -31.51
CA ASN A 490 -12.22 -19.23 -31.27
C ASN A 490 -12.96 -20.08 -30.21
N VAL A 491 -12.29 -20.34 -29.10
CA VAL A 491 -12.80 -21.16 -27.99
C VAL A 491 -13.36 -20.29 -26.87
N TRP A 492 -14.53 -20.65 -26.37
CA TRP A 492 -15.16 -20.11 -25.17
C TRP A 492 -15.16 -21.16 -24.07
N ILE A 493 -14.67 -20.78 -22.88
CA ILE A 493 -14.71 -21.63 -21.69
C ILE A 493 -15.80 -21.07 -20.77
N ILE A 494 -16.86 -21.84 -20.55
CA ILE A 494 -17.99 -21.47 -19.70
C ILE A 494 -17.99 -22.35 -18.46
N GLU A 495 -18.04 -21.73 -17.29
CA GLU A 495 -18.29 -22.38 -16.02
C GLU A 495 -19.75 -22.17 -15.61
N MET A 496 -20.42 -23.23 -15.15
CA MET A 496 -21.77 -23.19 -14.58
C MET A 496 -21.75 -23.74 -13.15
N ARG A 497 -22.40 -23.05 -12.22
CA ARG A 497 -22.57 -23.44 -10.82
C ARG A 497 -24.05 -23.36 -10.40
N PRO A 498 -24.64 -24.43 -9.85
CA PRO A 498 -25.95 -24.35 -9.23
C PRO A 498 -25.87 -23.67 -7.86
N GLN A 499 -26.79 -22.74 -7.60
CA GLN A 499 -26.99 -22.11 -6.30
C GLN A 499 -28.38 -22.42 -5.77
N ILE A 500 -28.49 -22.58 -4.46
CA ILE A 500 -29.76 -22.83 -3.78
C ILE A 500 -29.97 -21.87 -2.61
N ARG A 501 -31.23 -21.66 -2.26
CA ARG A 501 -31.63 -21.06 -0.99
C ARG A 501 -32.99 -21.60 -0.55
N THR A 502 -33.30 -21.38 0.73
CA THR A 502 -34.67 -21.51 1.23
C THR A 502 -35.42 -20.18 1.06
N LEU A 503 -36.65 -20.08 1.57
CA LEU A 503 -37.43 -18.83 1.54
C LEU A 503 -36.80 -17.70 2.37
N THR A 504 -35.97 -18.03 3.37
CA THR A 504 -35.44 -17.08 4.34
C THR A 504 -33.92 -16.98 4.32
N ASP A 505 -33.23 -18.00 3.82
CA ASP A 505 -31.78 -18.06 3.83
C ASP A 505 -31.15 -17.34 2.63
N PRO A 506 -29.90 -16.85 2.76
CA PRO A 506 -29.15 -16.33 1.62
C PRO A 506 -28.81 -17.43 0.60
N TRP A 507 -28.38 -17.02 -0.59
CA TRP A 507 -27.86 -17.95 -1.61
C TRP A 507 -26.62 -18.68 -1.11
N GLY A 508 -26.58 -19.99 -1.34
CA GLY A 508 -25.44 -20.85 -1.12
C GLY A 508 -25.10 -21.66 -2.37
N ASP A 509 -23.80 -21.86 -2.60
CA ASP A 509 -23.32 -22.75 -3.65
C ASP A 509 -23.58 -24.21 -3.28
N THR A 510 -24.00 -24.99 -4.26
CA THR A 510 -24.13 -26.45 -4.11
C THR A 510 -22.77 -27.17 -4.11
N ASN A 511 -21.71 -26.45 -4.49
CA ASN A 511 -20.33 -26.90 -4.75
C ASN A 511 -20.13 -27.74 -6.03
N GLU A 512 -21.20 -28.07 -6.76
CA GLU A 512 -21.05 -28.60 -8.13
C GLU A 512 -20.46 -27.55 -9.08
N ILE A 513 -19.54 -27.98 -9.94
CA ILE A 513 -18.91 -27.12 -10.95
C ILE A 513 -18.93 -27.86 -12.28
N TYR A 514 -19.42 -27.19 -13.32
CA TYR A 514 -19.42 -27.71 -14.69
C TYR A 514 -18.66 -26.76 -15.59
N THR A 515 -17.63 -27.25 -16.28
CA THR A 515 -16.80 -26.47 -17.19
C THR A 515 -16.94 -27.01 -18.61
N TYR A 516 -17.31 -26.13 -19.54
CA TYR A 516 -17.55 -26.44 -20.93
C TYR A 516 -16.64 -25.62 -21.83
N TYR A 517 -16.06 -26.26 -22.84
CA TYR A 517 -15.21 -25.62 -23.83
C TYR A 517 -15.93 -25.73 -25.17
N TYR A 518 -16.37 -24.60 -25.72
CA TYR A 518 -17.05 -24.52 -27.00
C TYR A 518 -16.14 -23.87 -28.03
N ALA A 519 -15.87 -24.55 -29.14
CA ALA A 519 -15.16 -23.97 -30.28
C ALA A 519 -16.16 -23.62 -31.40
N LYS A 520 -16.08 -22.41 -31.94
CA LYS A 520 -16.94 -22.01 -33.06
C LYS A 520 -16.77 -22.94 -34.26
N GLY A 521 -17.88 -23.29 -34.91
CA GLY A 521 -17.91 -24.22 -36.05
C GLY A 521 -17.65 -25.68 -35.68
N VAL A 522 -17.39 -25.97 -34.40
CA VAL A 522 -17.29 -27.34 -33.89
C VAL A 522 -18.42 -27.59 -32.92
N GLY A 523 -18.55 -26.84 -31.83
CA GLY A 523 -19.42 -27.21 -30.73
C GLY A 523 -18.63 -27.45 -29.44
N LEU A 524 -19.17 -28.28 -28.56
CA LEU A 524 -18.50 -28.71 -27.34
C LEU A 524 -17.26 -29.54 -27.70
N ILE A 525 -16.07 -29.09 -27.29
CA ILE A 525 -14.80 -29.79 -27.53
C ILE A 525 -14.25 -30.45 -26.27
N TYR A 526 -14.57 -29.93 -25.09
CA TYR A 526 -14.18 -30.52 -23.81
C TYR A 526 -15.22 -30.18 -22.75
N TYR A 527 -15.44 -31.11 -21.81
CA TYR A 527 -16.34 -30.95 -20.69
C TYR A 527 -15.77 -31.61 -19.43
N LYS A 528 -15.98 -30.97 -18.29
CA LYS A 528 -15.64 -31.49 -16.97
C LYS A 528 -16.73 -31.14 -15.96
N ALA A 529 -17.07 -32.09 -15.09
CA ALA A 529 -17.98 -31.89 -13.97
C ALA A 529 -17.37 -32.35 -12.65
N ILE A 530 -17.56 -31.54 -11.62
CA ILE A 530 -17.19 -31.81 -10.23
C ILE A 530 -18.47 -31.89 -9.40
N SER A 531 -18.57 -32.90 -8.53
CA SER A 531 -19.71 -33.08 -7.62
C SER A 531 -19.67 -32.10 -6.44
N ASN A 532 -20.78 -32.03 -5.70
CA ASN A 532 -20.90 -31.28 -4.45
C ASN A 532 -19.87 -31.68 -3.37
N PHE A 533 -19.26 -32.86 -3.48
CA PHE A 533 -18.21 -33.34 -2.58
C PHE A 533 -16.79 -33.09 -3.09
N GLY A 534 -16.62 -32.39 -4.22
CA GLY A 534 -15.32 -32.06 -4.79
C GLY A 534 -14.68 -33.16 -5.65
N TYR A 535 -15.34 -34.30 -5.84
CA TYR A 535 -14.85 -35.38 -6.71
C TYR A 535 -15.27 -35.17 -8.16
N ARG A 536 -14.46 -35.67 -9.10
CA ARG A 536 -14.77 -35.64 -10.54
C ARG A 536 -15.98 -36.57 -10.81
N LYS A 537 -17.01 -36.04 -11.49
CA LYS A 537 -18.23 -36.79 -11.86
C LYS A 537 -18.23 -37.21 -13.33
N ALA A 538 -17.65 -36.39 -14.19
CA ALA A 538 -17.52 -36.65 -15.61
C ALA A 538 -16.39 -35.80 -16.18
N GLU A 539 -15.74 -36.33 -17.21
CA GLU A 539 -14.76 -35.58 -17.99
C GLU A 539 -14.68 -36.20 -19.38
N MET A 540 -14.76 -35.39 -20.42
CA MET A 540 -14.68 -35.88 -21.78
C MET A 540 -14.02 -34.85 -22.70
N GLN A 541 -13.38 -35.35 -23.75
CA GLN A 541 -12.72 -34.55 -24.76
C GLN A 541 -13.11 -35.04 -26.16
N ILE A 542 -13.18 -34.13 -27.12
CA ILE A 542 -13.53 -34.46 -28.49
C ILE A 542 -12.41 -35.27 -29.17
N SER A 543 -12.78 -36.28 -29.94
CA SER A 543 -11.85 -37.08 -30.74
C SER A 543 -12.06 -36.85 -32.25
N SER A 544 -13.32 -36.86 -32.70
CA SER A 544 -13.71 -36.58 -34.09
C SER A 544 -15.10 -35.93 -34.17
N TRP A 545 -15.39 -35.25 -35.29
CA TRP A 545 -16.68 -34.61 -35.51
C TRP A 545 -16.95 -34.40 -37.00
N LEU A 546 -18.22 -34.14 -37.31
CA LEU A 546 -18.68 -33.56 -38.56
C LEU A 546 -19.74 -32.53 -38.22
N VAL A 547 -19.52 -31.28 -38.63
CA VAL A 547 -20.54 -30.22 -38.60
C VAL A 547 -20.86 -29.90 -40.06
N LYS A 548 -22.13 -30.00 -40.43
CA LYS A 548 -22.60 -29.75 -41.80
C LYS A 548 -22.97 -28.29 -42.04
#